data_AF-W7V3I8-F1
#
_entry.id   AF-W7V3I8-F1
#
_cell.length_a   1.000
_cell.length_b   1.000
_cell.length_c   1.000
_cell.angle_alpha   90.00
_cell.angle_beta   90.00
_cell.angle_gamma   90.00
#
_symmetry.space_group_name_H-M   'P 1'
#
loop_
_entity.id
_entity.type
_entity.pdbx_description
1 polymer ?
#
loop_
_entity_poly.entity_id
_entity_poly.type
_entity_poly.pdbx_seq_one_letter_code
_entity_poly.pdbx_strand_id
1 'polypeptide(L)'
;MAKSIITQDGDIVNYGNLVAIYVEDDLDDDENVLGYELLGLTGGGKDADIIILGRFSDAESALKARYELICWLQSEAFGTFEMPKTDKGGDA
;
A
#
# COMPACT_ATOMS: atom_id res chain seq x y z
N MET A 1 11.92 3.95 -17.28
CA MET A 1 12.70 3.40 -16.15
C MET A 1 11.73 2.61 -15.30
N ALA A 2 11.92 1.30 -15.13
CA ALA A 2 11.04 0.53 -14.24
C ALA A 2 11.31 0.93 -12.77
N LYS A 3 10.36 1.54 -12.08
CA LYS A 3 10.38 1.73 -10.62
C LYS A 3 9.71 0.51 -9.97
N SER A 4 10.33 -0.08 -8.96
CA SER A 4 9.74 -1.20 -8.23
C SER A 4 9.40 -0.76 -6.81
N ILE A 5 8.31 -1.30 -6.27
CA ILE A 5 7.91 -1.14 -4.87
C ILE A 5 8.15 -2.47 -4.19
N ILE A 6 8.71 -2.45 -2.97
CA ILE A 6 8.79 -3.61 -2.10
C ILE A 6 7.67 -3.48 -1.08
N THR A 7 6.74 -4.44 -1.08
CA THR A 7 5.62 -4.47 -0.11
C THR A 7 6.11 -4.84 1.29
N GLN A 8 5.25 -4.67 2.31
CA GLN A 8 5.57 -5.12 3.67
C GLN A 8 5.86 -6.64 3.75
N ASP A 9 5.23 -7.43 2.88
CA ASP A 9 5.40 -8.87 2.80
C ASP A 9 6.65 -9.28 1.99
N GLY A 10 7.38 -8.31 1.42
CA GLY A 10 8.62 -8.51 0.68
C GLY A 10 8.44 -8.76 -0.82
N ASP A 11 7.21 -8.63 -1.33
CA ASP A 11 6.91 -8.80 -2.75
C ASP A 11 7.39 -7.60 -3.57
N ILE A 12 7.85 -7.87 -4.79
CA ILE A 12 8.30 -6.84 -5.72
C ILE A 12 7.19 -6.54 -6.72
N VAL A 13 6.68 -5.32 -6.67
CA VAL A 13 5.60 -4.82 -7.54
C VAL A 13 6.16 -3.82 -8.54
N ASN A 14 5.84 -4.01 -9.83
CA ASN A 14 6.23 -3.06 -10.88
C ASN A 14 5.24 -1.89 -10.93
N TYR A 15 5.74 -0.67 -10.68
CA TYR A 15 4.93 0.56 -10.67
C TYR A 15 4.23 0.85 -12.00
N GLY A 16 4.80 0.42 -13.13
CA GLY A 16 4.32 0.80 -14.46
C GLY A 16 2.93 0.24 -14.75
N ASN A 17 2.53 -0.77 -13.97
CA ASN A 17 1.24 -1.41 -14.08
C ASN A 17 0.24 -0.90 -13.04
N LEU A 18 0.64 -0.08 -12.05
CA LEU A 18 -0.28 0.48 -11.05
C LEU A 18 -1.17 1.55 -11.68
N VAL A 19 -2.48 1.34 -11.59
CA VAL A 19 -3.53 2.22 -12.12
C VAL A 19 -4.17 3.06 -11.01
N ALA A 20 -4.31 2.50 -9.81
CA ALA A 20 -4.90 3.19 -8.67
C ALA A 20 -4.29 2.72 -7.34
N ILE A 21 -4.32 3.61 -6.34
CA ILE A 21 -3.94 3.32 -4.95
C ILE A 21 -5.02 3.86 -4.03
N TYR A 22 -5.55 3.01 -3.15
CA TYR A 22 -6.63 3.35 -2.22
C TYR A 22 -6.46 2.60 -0.89
N VAL A 23 -7.20 3.05 0.13
CA VAL A 23 -7.25 2.41 1.45
C VAL A 23 -8.63 1.77 1.59
N GLU A 24 -8.66 0.52 2.01
CA GLU A 24 -9.89 -0.18 2.40
C GLU A 24 -9.83 -0.62 3.85
N ASP A 25 -10.99 -0.77 4.47
CA ASP A 25 -11.13 -1.32 5.81
C ASP A 25 -10.95 -2.84 5.74
N ASP A 26 -10.11 -3.39 6.61
CA ASP A 26 -10.04 -4.83 6.86
C ASP A 26 -11.16 -5.20 7.83
N LEU A 27 -12.14 -5.97 7.37
CA LEU A 27 -13.36 -6.30 8.11
C LEU A 27 -13.40 -7.78 8.48
N ASP A 28 -13.89 -8.09 9.67
CA ASP A 28 -14.30 -9.46 10.01
C ASP A 28 -15.67 -9.83 9.40
N ASP A 29 -16.10 -11.07 9.63
CA ASP A 29 -17.39 -11.59 9.15
C ASP A 29 -18.61 -10.82 9.71
N ASP A 30 -18.43 -10.05 10.80
CA ASP A 30 -19.46 -9.26 11.48
C ASP A 30 -19.35 -7.75 11.14
N GLU A 31 -18.56 -7.38 10.11
CA GLU A 31 -18.30 -5.99 9.68
C GLU A 31 -17.56 -5.12 10.70
N ASN A 32 -16.86 -5.71 11.67
CA ASN A 32 -15.99 -4.94 12.57
C ASN A 32 -14.66 -4.62 11.89
N VAL A 33 -14.21 -3.37 12.03
CA VAL A 33 -12.91 -2.93 11.50
C VAL A 33 -11.77 -3.53 12.33
N LEU A 34 -11.02 -4.44 11.72
CA LEU A 34 -9.79 -5.05 12.26
C LEU A 34 -8.56 -4.18 11.98
N GLY A 35 -8.58 -3.44 10.88
CA GLY A 35 -7.46 -2.63 10.40
C GLY A 35 -7.76 -1.97 9.07
N TYR A 36 -6.71 -1.55 8.38
CA TYR A 36 -6.78 -0.86 7.10
C TYR A 36 -5.72 -1.40 6.16
N GLU A 37 -6.10 -1.71 4.93
CA GLU A 37 -5.20 -2.19 3.89
C GLU A 37 -4.95 -1.09 2.84
N LEU A 38 -3.68 -0.88 2.49
CA LEU A 38 -3.29 -0.05 1.36
C LEU A 38 -3.22 -0.93 0.12
N LEU A 39 -4.13 -0.70 -0.81
CA LEU A 39 -4.30 -1.52 -2.00
C LEU A 39 -3.79 -0.81 -3.25
N GLY A 40 -3.07 -1.55 -4.08
CA GLY A 40 -2.66 -1.17 -5.42
C GLY A 40 -3.42 -1.97 -6.46
N LEU A 41 -4.08 -1.28 -7.39
CA LEU A 41 -4.73 -1.93 -8.54
C LEU A 41 -3.77 -1.96 -9.71
N THR A 42 -3.52 -3.12 -10.30
CA THR A 42 -2.78 -3.23 -11.56
C THR A 42 -3.70 -3.54 -12.72
N GLY A 43 -3.50 -2.86 -13.86
CA GLY A 43 -4.35 -3.03 -15.04
C GLY A 43 -5.76 -2.42 -14.92
N GLY A 44 -6.61 -2.70 -15.91
CA GLY A 44 -7.99 -2.21 -15.95
C GLY A 44 -8.93 -3.23 -16.58
N GLY A 45 -10.19 -3.25 -16.14
CA GLY A 45 -11.21 -4.18 -16.64
C GLY A 45 -11.12 -5.55 -15.98
N LYS A 46 -11.09 -6.63 -16.78
CA LYS A 46 -11.14 -8.02 -16.28
C LYS A 46 -9.79 -8.57 -15.81
N ASP A 47 -8.70 -7.91 -16.18
CA ASP A 47 -7.33 -8.28 -15.83
C ASP A 47 -6.81 -7.39 -14.68
N ALA A 48 -7.72 -6.85 -13.88
CA ALA A 48 -7.40 -6.01 -12.74
C ALA A 48 -6.97 -6.89 -11.56
N ASP A 49 -5.71 -6.80 -11.16
CA ASP A 49 -5.21 -7.47 -9.96
C ASP A 49 -5.10 -6.47 -8.81
N ILE A 50 -5.58 -6.88 -7.64
CA ILE A 50 -5.43 -6.14 -6.39
C ILE A 50 -4.19 -6.67 -5.68
N ILE A 51 -3.30 -5.75 -5.27
CA ILE A 51 -2.09 -6.04 -4.54
C ILE A 51 -2.16 -5.33 -3.19
N ILE A 52 -1.94 -6.07 -2.11
CA ILE A 52 -1.82 -5.49 -0.77
C ILE A 52 -0.41 -4.92 -0.65
N LEU A 53 -0.31 -3.59 -0.59
CA LEU A 53 0.97 -2.88 -0.48
C LEU A 53 1.42 -2.75 0.98
N GLY A 54 0.47 -2.70 1.91
CA GLY A 54 0.72 -2.71 3.35
C GLY A 54 -0.56 -2.77 4.16
N ARG A 55 -0.44 -3.17 5.42
CA ARG A 55 -1.51 -3.23 6.42
C ARG A 55 -1.21 -2.26 7.55
N PHE A 56 -2.25 -1.67 8.13
CA PHE A 56 -2.15 -0.63 9.15
C PHE A 56 -3.23 -0.85 10.22
N SER A 57 -2.90 -0.50 11.46
CA SER A 57 -3.85 -0.59 12.58
C SER A 57 -4.80 0.60 12.70
N ASP A 58 -4.55 1.67 11.94
CA ASP A 58 -5.29 2.93 12.00
C ASP A 58 -5.36 3.61 10.63
N ALA A 59 -6.47 4.29 10.37
CA ALA A 59 -6.76 4.92 9.09
C ALA A 59 -5.77 6.05 8.77
N GLU A 60 -5.30 6.79 9.77
CA GLU A 60 -4.40 7.92 9.59
C GLU A 60 -3.06 7.46 9.01
N SER A 61 -2.48 6.39 9.56
CA SER A 61 -1.25 5.79 9.06
C SER A 61 -1.40 5.26 7.64
N ALA A 62 -2.53 4.59 7.33
CA ALA A 62 -2.81 4.09 5.98
C ALA A 62 -2.93 5.24 4.96
N LEU A 63 -3.67 6.30 5.30
CA LEU A 63 -3.84 7.48 4.45
C LEU A 63 -2.54 8.24 4.26
N LYS A 64 -1.71 8.33 5.30
CA LYS A 64 -0.37 8.94 5.21
C LYS A 64 0.54 8.14 4.29
N ALA A 65 0.59 6.81 4.45
CA ALA A 65 1.38 5.93 3.57
C ALA A 65 0.92 6.03 2.11
N ARG A 66 -0.40 6.11 1.87
CA ARG A 66 -0.96 6.36 0.54
C ARG A 66 -0.46 7.68 -0.05
N TYR A 67 -0.52 8.77 0.72
CA TYR A 67 -0.07 10.09 0.28
C TYR A 67 1.43 10.07 -0.07
N GLU A 68 2.27 9.54 0.83
CA GLU A 68 3.71 9.44 0.63
C GLU A 68 4.07 8.60 -0.61
N LEU A 69 3.39 7.47 -0.82
CA LEU A 69 3.57 6.64 -2.00
C LEU A 69 3.19 7.39 -3.28
N ILE A 70 2.06 8.11 -3.30
CA ILE A 70 1.65 8.91 -4.46
C ILE A 70 2.67 10.01 -4.75
N CYS A 71 3.11 10.75 -3.73
CA CYS A 71 4.14 11.78 -3.89
C CYS A 71 5.45 11.20 -4.43
N TRP A 72 5.87 10.04 -3.92
CA TRP A 72 7.07 9.35 -4.41
C TRP A 72 6.92 8.88 -5.87
N LEU A 73 5.76 8.34 -6.24
CA LEU A 73 5.48 7.93 -7.62
C LEU A 73 5.57 9.12 -8.59
N GLN A 74 5.03 10.27 -8.19
CA GLN A 74 5.03 11.51 -8.95
C GLN A 74 6.38 12.24 -8.94
N SER A 75 7.26 11.96 -7.98
CA SER A 75 8.62 12.52 -7.95
C SER A 75 9.47 11.91 -9.07
N GLU A 76 10.01 12.74 -9.96
CA GLU A 76 10.88 12.31 -11.06
C GLU A 76 12.28 11.87 -10.60
N ALA A 77 12.67 12.16 -9.34
CA ALA A 77 14.01 11.88 -8.82
C ALA A 77 14.07 10.52 -8.08
N PHE A 78 14.75 9.57 -8.72
CA PHE A 78 15.36 8.34 -8.19
C PHE A 78 15.31 8.17 -6.66
N GLY A 79 14.37 7.36 -6.17
CA GLY A 79 14.42 6.83 -4.81
C GLY A 79 13.75 5.47 -4.80
N THR A 80 14.26 4.51 -4.03
CA THR A 80 13.52 3.29 -3.69
C THR A 80 12.58 3.64 -2.55
N PHE A 81 11.29 3.32 -2.66
CA PHE A 81 10.34 3.49 -1.56
C PHE A 81 10.19 2.15 -0.83
N GLU A 82 10.59 2.13 0.43
CA GLU A 82 10.35 1.00 1.34
C GLU A 82 9.08 1.30 2.12
N MET A 83 8.12 0.37 2.08
CA MET A 83 6.90 0.52 2.87
C MET A 83 7.25 0.57 4.35
N PRO A 84 6.76 1.58 5.11
CA PRO A 84 6.95 1.63 6.55
C PRO A 84 6.49 0.32 7.18
N LYS A 85 7.35 -0.29 7.99
CA LYS A 85 6.95 -1.44 8.79
C LYS A 85 6.00 -0.96 9.87
N THR A 86 4.88 -1.67 10.06
CA THR A 86 4.01 -1.48 11.22
C THR A 86 4.72 -1.97 12.48
N ASP A 87 5.61 -1.16 13.02
CA ASP A 87 6.16 -1.38 14.35
C ASP A 87 5.13 -0.91 15.39
N LYS A 88 4.17 -1.78 15.70
CA LYS A 88 3.58 -1.79 17.05
C LYS A 88 4.35 -2.78 17.91
N GLY A 89 5.60 -2.46 18.18
CA GLY A 89 6.32 -2.98 19.35
C GLY A 89 6.02 -2.06 20.52
N GLY A 90 5.02 -2.43 21.33
CA GLY A 90 4.61 -1.71 22.52
C GLY A 90 5.72 -1.59 23.56
N ASP A 91 5.65 -0.48 24.30
CA ASP A 91 6.41 -0.18 25.50
C ASP A 91 6.08 -1.23 26.59
N ALA A 92 7.12 -1.88 27.15
CA ALA A 92 7.06 -2.66 28.38
C ALA A 92 8.45 -2.75 29.04
#